data_AF-A0A8T1AAT7-F1
#
_entry.id   AF-A0A8T1AAT7-F1
#
_cell.length_a   1.000
_cell.length_b   1.000
_cell.length_c   1.000
_cell.angle_alpha   90.00
_cell.angle_beta   90.00
_cell.angle_gamma   90.00
#
_symmetry.space_group_name_H-M   'P 1'
#
loop_
_entity.id
_entity.type
_entity.pdbx_description
1 polymer ?
#
loop_
_entity_poly.entity_id
_entity_poly.type
_entity_poly.pdbx_seq_one_letter_code
_entity_poly.pdbx_strand_id
1 'polypeptide(L)'
;MDVSKHNEVKYESNDKAIKCKIEHFTFHGLEELNDACEITMKKRRLNNKNPIHLSIAIYQLAKLRMLQFYYDCIDFYFDRSDFRYQEMDTDSAYIAFSCEKPFQDCIKPELREHFQEHNYDWFPRDYNTKVAKFDHRTPGLFKDEWSGDAMVSLSSKNYICYLPDESYKVKVSAKGV
;
A
#
# COMPACT_ATOMS: atom_id res chain seq x y z
N MET A 1 14.49 13.27 -3.17
CA MET A 1 15.70 13.69 -2.43
C MET A 1 15.25 14.17 -1.05
N ASP A 2 15.84 13.63 0.01
CA ASP A 2 15.46 13.96 1.39
C ASP A 2 16.09 15.30 1.80
N VAL A 3 15.31 16.38 1.69
CA VAL A 3 15.77 17.74 2.01
C VAL A 3 16.04 17.95 3.49
N SER A 4 15.60 17.03 4.37
CA SER A 4 15.88 17.11 5.82
C SER A 4 17.36 16.87 6.15
N LYS A 5 18.09 16.20 5.25
CA LYS A 5 19.53 15.96 5.35
C LYS A 5 20.39 17.09 4.78
N HIS A 6 19.77 18.13 4.22
CA HIS A 6 20.50 19.24 3.64
C HIS A 6 21.01 20.18 4.73
N ASN A 7 22.31 20.45 4.72
CA ASN A 7 22.97 21.35 5.66
C ASN A 7 23.34 22.69 4.99
N GLU A 8 23.65 23.68 5.82
CA GLU A 8 24.30 24.93 5.44
C GLU A 8 25.70 24.96 6.01
N VAL A 9 26.68 25.26 5.17
CA VAL A 9 28.08 25.40 5.57
C VAL A 9 28.40 26.88 5.71
N LYS A 10 29.04 27.25 6.82
CA LYS A 10 29.49 28.62 7.11
C LYS A 10 30.92 28.58 7.60
N TYR A 11 31.75 29.51 7.11
CA TYR A 11 33.11 29.69 7.58
C TYR A 11 33.17 30.80 8.63
N GLU A 12 33.98 30.62 9.67
CA GLU A 12 34.15 31.61 10.73
C GLU A 12 35.56 31.52 11.32
N SER A 13 36.21 32.66 11.54
CA SER A 13 37.55 32.73 12.14
C SER A 13 37.54 33.41 13.51
N ASN A 14 36.41 33.99 13.93
CA ASN A 14 36.30 34.67 15.20
C ASN A 14 35.83 33.71 16.31
N ASP A 15 36.66 33.49 17.33
CA ASP A 15 36.38 32.59 18.46
C ASP A 15 35.02 32.82 19.14
N LYS A 16 34.61 34.08 19.32
CA LYS A 16 33.32 34.41 19.94
C LYS A 16 32.16 34.01 19.03
N ALA A 17 32.30 34.23 17.72
CA ALA A 17 31.30 33.83 16.73
C ALA A 17 31.24 32.31 16.56
N ILE A 18 32.38 31.62 16.62
CA ILE A 18 32.46 30.15 16.60
C ILE A 18 31.70 29.57 17.79
N LYS A 19 32.00 30.01 19.03
CA LYS A 19 31.29 29.54 20.23
C LYS A 19 29.77 29.75 20.14
N CYS A 20 29.35 30.93 19.70
CA CYS A 20 27.93 31.25 19.50
C CYS A 20 27.25 30.31 18.48
N LYS A 21 27.95 29.94 17.40
CA LYS A 21 27.43 29.01 16.38
C LYS A 21 27.38 27.56 16.87
N ILE A 22 28.34 27.11 17.69
CA ILE A 22 28.35 25.77 18.30
C ILE A 22 27.19 25.62 19.28
N GLU A 23 26.92 26.65 20.09
CA GLU A 23 25.82 26.65 21.07
C GLU A 23 24.44 26.74 20.41
N HIS A 24 24.38 27.12 19.13
CA HIS A 24 23.11 27.25 18.42
C HIS A 24 22.47 25.87 18.18
N PHE A 25 21.17 25.73 18.45
CA PHE A 25 20.43 24.46 18.37
C PHE A 25 20.43 23.77 16.99
N THR A 26 20.84 24.47 15.93
CA THR A 26 20.99 23.90 14.59
C THR A 26 22.42 23.47 14.27
N PHE A 27 23.35 23.57 15.20
CA PHE A 27 24.71 23.07 15.01
C PHE A 27 24.70 21.57 14.67
N HIS A 28 25.53 21.17 13.71
CA HIS A 28 25.64 19.77 13.30
C HIS A 28 27.07 19.25 13.43
N GLY A 29 28.06 20.05 13.03
CA GLY A 29 29.46 19.67 13.08
C GLY A 29 30.37 20.86 12.82
N LEU A 30 31.64 20.69 13.17
CA LEU A 30 32.70 21.66 12.97
C LEU A 30 33.95 20.93 12.50
N GLU A 31 34.62 21.49 11.49
CA GLU A 31 35.95 21.08 11.06
C GLU A 31 36.90 22.27 11.20
N GLU A 32 38.01 22.06 11.89
CA GLU A 32 39.06 23.07 12.02
C GLU A 32 39.88 23.13 10.74
N LEU A 33 40.07 24.35 10.24
CA LEU A 33 40.98 24.70 9.17
C LEU A 33 42.12 25.53 9.76
N ASN A 34 43.19 25.77 9.00
CA ASN A 34 44.40 26.46 9.51
C ASN A 34 44.08 27.77 10.25
N ASP A 35 43.30 28.67 9.62
CA ASP A 35 43.00 30.01 10.16
C ASP A 35 41.49 30.25 10.37
N ALA A 36 40.67 29.20 10.30
CA ALA A 36 39.21 29.30 10.35
C ALA A 36 38.59 27.97 10.80
N CYS A 37 37.28 27.98 11.06
CA CYS A 37 36.48 26.78 11.22
C CYS A 37 35.42 26.72 10.11
N GLU A 38 35.26 25.54 9.51
CA GLU A 38 34.07 25.20 8.75
C GLU A 38 32.99 24.70 9.72
N ILE A 39 31.84 25.37 9.75
CA ILE A 39 30.73 25.04 10.65
C ILE A 39 29.55 24.57 9.81
N THR A 40 29.16 23.33 10.03
CA THR A 40 27.97 22.72 9.41
C THR A 40 26.76 22.90 10.31
N MET A 41 25.70 23.46 9.74
CA MET A 41 24.44 23.78 10.42
C MET A 41 23.27 23.07 9.72
N LYS A 42 22.32 22.54 10.48
CA LYS A 42 21.02 22.09 9.95
C LYS A 42 20.19 23.27 9.49
N LYS A 43 19.41 23.10 8.42
CA LYS A 43 18.47 24.12 7.95
C LYS A 43 17.26 24.23 8.90
N ARG A 44 17.00 25.44 9.40
CA ARG A 44 15.84 25.71 10.27
C ARG A 44 14.50 25.63 9.52
N ARG A 45 14.48 26.05 8.26
CA ARG A 45 13.29 26.01 7.39
C ARG A 45 13.60 25.16 6.18
N LEU A 46 12.77 24.14 5.97
CA LEU A 46 12.85 23.25 4.82
C LEU A 46 11.72 23.58 3.87
N ASN A 47 12.06 23.94 2.63
CA ASN A 47 11.06 24.05 1.57
C ASN A 47 10.90 22.68 0.93
N ASN A 48 9.85 21.96 1.34
CA ASN A 48 9.51 20.67 0.74
C ASN A 48 8.94 20.89 -0.66
N LYS A 49 9.67 20.45 -1.68
CA LYS A 49 9.25 20.54 -3.10
C LYS A 49 8.54 19.28 -3.58
N ASN A 50 8.45 18.24 -2.73
CA ASN A 50 7.77 17.02 -3.12
C ASN A 50 6.26 17.28 -3.19
N PRO A 51 5.54 16.73 -4.19
CA PRO A 51 4.11 16.92 -4.34
C PRO A 51 3.34 16.04 -3.33
N ILE A 52 3.46 16.35 -2.04
CA ILE A 52 2.86 15.54 -0.96
C ILE A 52 1.34 15.41 -1.10
N HIS A 53 0.68 16.44 -1.63
CA HIS A 53 -0.76 16.43 -1.90
C HIS A 53 -1.13 15.38 -2.95
N LEU A 54 -0.29 15.17 -3.96
CA LEU A 54 -0.48 14.13 -4.95
C LEU A 54 -0.36 12.74 -4.32
N SER A 55 0.66 12.52 -3.47
CA SER A 55 0.82 11.25 -2.75
C SER A 55 -0.37 10.94 -1.85
N ILE A 56 -0.90 11.95 -1.14
CA ILE A 56 -2.10 11.82 -0.33
C ILE A 56 -3.30 11.46 -1.21
N ALA A 57 -3.52 12.18 -2.32
CA ALA A 57 -4.63 11.91 -3.22
C ALA A 57 -4.59 10.49 -3.79
N ILE A 58 -3.43 10.03 -4.28
CA ILE A 58 -3.24 8.66 -4.79
C ILE A 58 -3.60 7.63 -3.71
N TYR A 59 -3.11 7.82 -2.48
CA TYR A 59 -3.39 6.89 -1.39
C TYR A 59 -4.88 6.86 -1.00
N GLN A 60 -5.55 8.01 -0.98
CA GLN A 60 -7.00 8.05 -0.72
C GLN A 60 -7.80 7.40 -1.84
N LEU A 61 -7.42 7.61 -3.10
CA LEU A 61 -8.06 6.96 -4.25
C LEU A 61 -7.88 5.44 -4.22
N ALA A 62 -6.71 4.95 -3.82
CA ALA A 62 -6.47 3.51 -3.67
C ALA A 62 -7.36 2.90 -2.58
N LYS A 63 -7.48 3.55 -1.41
CA LYS A 63 -8.42 3.12 -0.37
C LYS A 63 -9.87 3.14 -0.83
N LEU A 64 -10.27 4.20 -1.52
CA LEU A 64 -11.61 4.32 -2.06
C LEU A 64 -11.89 3.16 -3.01
N ARG A 65 -10.94 2.78 -3.89
CA ARG A 65 -11.11 1.65 -4.80
C ARG A 65 -11.28 0.31 -4.06
N MET A 66 -10.56 0.10 -2.96
CA MET A 66 -10.77 -1.09 -2.09
C MET A 66 -12.16 -1.10 -1.46
N LEU A 67 -12.65 0.05 -0.98
CA LEU A 67 -13.98 0.18 -0.41
C LEU A 67 -15.07 -0.02 -1.47
N GLN A 68 -14.90 0.54 -2.66
CA GLN A 68 -15.78 0.33 -3.80
C GLN A 68 -15.84 -1.15 -4.18
N PHE A 69 -14.71 -1.85 -4.19
CA PHE A 69 -14.71 -3.29 -4.43
C PHE A 69 -15.53 -4.04 -3.37
N TYR A 70 -15.42 -3.66 -2.11
CA TYR A 70 -16.25 -4.27 -1.06
C TYR A 70 -17.74 -3.95 -1.24
N TYR A 71 -18.14 -2.68 -1.34
CA TYR A 71 -19.55 -2.30 -1.32
C TYR A 71 -20.24 -2.43 -2.68
N ASP A 72 -19.57 -2.00 -3.76
CA ASP A 72 -20.17 -1.89 -5.10
C ASP A 72 -19.97 -3.18 -5.93
N CYS A 73 -19.12 -4.11 -5.47
CA CYS A 73 -18.95 -5.42 -6.10
C CYS A 73 -19.39 -6.55 -5.14
N ILE A 74 -18.65 -6.77 -4.04
CA ILE A 74 -18.89 -7.95 -3.19
C ILE A 74 -20.26 -7.88 -2.47
N ASP A 75 -20.53 -6.83 -1.68
CA ASP A 75 -21.81 -6.69 -0.94
C ASP A 75 -23.01 -6.51 -1.90
N PHE A 76 -22.77 -5.91 -3.07
CA PHE A 76 -23.79 -5.74 -4.09
C PHE A 76 -24.22 -7.08 -4.71
N TYR A 77 -23.29 -7.88 -5.22
CA TYR A 77 -23.61 -9.12 -5.95
C TYR A 77 -23.87 -10.36 -5.08
N PHE A 78 -23.37 -10.37 -3.84
CA PHE A 78 -23.45 -11.54 -2.95
C PHE A 78 -24.32 -11.27 -1.73
N ASP A 79 -25.00 -12.29 -1.22
CA ASP A 79 -25.66 -12.17 0.09
C ASP A 79 -24.61 -12.13 1.20
N ARG A 80 -24.86 -11.37 2.26
CA ARG A 80 -23.97 -11.33 3.43
C ARG A 80 -23.88 -12.68 4.15
N SER A 81 -24.80 -13.63 3.94
CA SER A 81 -24.64 -15.00 4.42
C SER A 81 -23.59 -15.79 3.65
N ASP A 82 -23.32 -15.41 2.40
CA ASP A 82 -22.49 -16.18 1.46
C ASP A 82 -21.02 -15.77 1.43
N PHE A 83 -20.64 -14.73 2.18
CA PHE A 83 -19.23 -14.37 2.30
C PHE A 83 -18.84 -13.85 3.68
N ARG A 84 -17.55 -13.97 3.99
CA ARG A 84 -16.90 -13.39 5.16
C ARG A 84 -15.60 -12.73 4.73
N TYR A 85 -15.50 -11.43 5.04
CA TYR A 85 -14.28 -10.68 4.81
C TYR A 85 -13.31 -10.94 5.97
N GLN A 86 -12.15 -11.53 5.68
CA GLN A 86 -11.22 -12.04 6.70
C GLN A 86 -10.09 -11.06 7.00
N GLU A 87 -9.46 -10.49 5.97
CA GLU A 87 -8.31 -9.59 6.09
C GLU A 87 -8.24 -8.65 4.88
N MET A 88 -7.72 -7.44 5.08
CA MET A 88 -7.33 -6.53 4.00
C MET A 88 -5.90 -6.05 4.26
N ASP A 89 -5.01 -6.22 3.28
CA ASP A 89 -3.70 -5.57 3.33
C ASP A 89 -3.48 -4.70 2.09
N THR A 90 -3.63 -3.39 2.28
CA THR A 90 -3.35 -2.32 1.32
C THR A 90 -4.18 -2.38 0.02
N ASP A 91 -3.87 -3.33 -0.86
CA ASP A 91 -4.47 -3.55 -2.18
C ASP A 91 -4.92 -5.02 -2.38
N SER A 92 -4.92 -5.82 -1.31
CA SER A 92 -5.39 -7.21 -1.29
C SER A 92 -6.58 -7.39 -0.35
N ALA A 93 -7.50 -8.29 -0.73
CA ALA A 93 -8.70 -8.63 0.02
C ALA A 93 -8.80 -10.15 0.16
N TYR A 94 -8.91 -10.64 1.40
CA TYR A 94 -9.11 -12.07 1.68
C TYR A 94 -10.56 -12.30 2.07
N ILE A 95 -11.28 -13.06 1.25
CA ILE A 95 -12.71 -13.27 1.37
C ILE A 95 -12.98 -14.77 1.33
N ALA A 96 -13.65 -15.30 2.37
CA ALA A 96 -14.20 -16.64 2.33
C ALA A 96 -15.60 -16.59 1.72
N PHE A 97 -15.92 -17.54 0.85
CA PHE A 97 -17.24 -17.71 0.26
C PHE A 97 -17.88 -19.02 0.72
N SER A 98 -19.21 -19.09 0.68
CA SER A 98 -19.98 -20.28 1.04
C SER A 98 -19.97 -21.38 -0.04
N CYS A 99 -19.53 -21.06 -1.26
CA CYS A 99 -19.47 -21.99 -2.39
C CYS A 99 -18.10 -21.98 -3.07
N GLU A 100 -17.79 -23.07 -3.77
CA GLU A 100 -16.51 -23.28 -4.48
C GLU A 100 -16.34 -22.31 -5.67
N LYS A 101 -17.43 -21.95 -6.35
CA LYS A 101 -17.42 -21.04 -7.51
C LYS A 101 -18.31 -19.82 -7.27
N PRO A 102 -17.89 -18.88 -6.40
CA PRO A 102 -18.72 -17.75 -5.97
C PRO A 102 -19.30 -16.92 -7.11
N PHE A 103 -18.47 -16.55 -8.08
CA PHE A 103 -18.86 -15.72 -9.21
C PHE A 103 -19.73 -16.45 -10.26
N GLN A 104 -20.07 -17.73 -10.03
CA GLN A 104 -21.01 -18.49 -10.87
C GLN A 104 -22.26 -18.88 -10.07
N ASP A 105 -22.06 -19.36 -8.84
CA ASP A 105 -23.12 -20.03 -8.08
C ASP A 105 -23.75 -19.15 -7.00
N CYS A 106 -22.96 -18.24 -6.39
CA CYS A 106 -23.39 -17.45 -5.23
C CYS A 106 -23.83 -16.00 -5.58
N ILE A 107 -23.88 -15.64 -6.86
CA ILE A 107 -24.42 -14.34 -7.28
C ILE A 107 -25.94 -14.35 -7.10
N LYS A 108 -26.45 -13.30 -6.45
CA LYS A 108 -27.89 -13.04 -6.27
C LYS A 108 -28.63 -13.24 -7.60
N PRO A 109 -29.66 -14.11 -7.67
CA PRO A 109 -30.29 -14.49 -8.93
C PRO A 109 -30.73 -13.31 -9.80
N GLU A 110 -31.27 -12.27 -9.18
CA GLU A 110 -31.75 -11.05 -9.82
C GLU A 110 -30.65 -10.13 -10.37
N LEU A 111 -29.39 -10.33 -9.98
CA LEU A 111 -28.24 -9.54 -10.45
C LEU A 111 -27.34 -10.29 -11.44
N ARG A 112 -27.67 -11.53 -11.83
CA ARG A 112 -26.81 -12.34 -12.71
C ARG A 112 -26.59 -11.71 -14.09
N GLU A 113 -27.64 -11.18 -14.69
CA GLU A 113 -27.55 -10.48 -15.99
C GLU A 113 -26.70 -9.21 -15.85
N HIS A 114 -26.98 -8.40 -14.83
CA HIS A 114 -26.20 -7.20 -14.54
C HIS A 114 -24.72 -7.51 -14.30
N PHE A 115 -24.41 -8.60 -13.59
CA PHE A 115 -23.03 -9.03 -13.37
C PHE A 115 -22.34 -9.43 -14.68
N GLN A 116 -23.03 -10.15 -15.57
CA GLN A 116 -22.45 -10.55 -16.86
C GLN A 116 -22.07 -9.33 -17.72
N GLU A 117 -22.85 -8.25 -17.64
CA GLU A 117 -22.59 -7.00 -18.36
C GLU A 117 -21.45 -6.18 -17.74
N HIS A 118 -21.30 -6.20 -16.42
CA HIS A 118 -20.42 -5.28 -15.66
C HIS A 118 -19.24 -5.95 -14.95
N ASN A 119 -19.05 -7.28 -15.07
CA ASN A 119 -17.97 -7.97 -14.36
C ASN A 119 -16.58 -7.41 -14.73
N TYR A 120 -16.39 -6.97 -15.97
CA TYR A 120 -15.12 -6.44 -16.46
C TYR A 120 -14.79 -5.02 -15.98
N ASP A 121 -15.72 -4.36 -15.28
CA ASP A 121 -15.43 -3.12 -14.54
C ASP A 121 -14.60 -3.40 -13.28
N TRP A 122 -14.61 -4.65 -12.83
CA TRP A 122 -13.94 -5.12 -11.62
C TRP A 122 -12.80 -6.10 -11.93
N PHE A 123 -12.97 -6.96 -12.93
CA PHE A 123 -12.07 -8.09 -13.21
C PHE A 123 -11.46 -8.00 -14.62
N PRO A 124 -10.26 -8.56 -14.84
CA PRO A 124 -9.64 -8.59 -16.17
C PRO A 124 -10.44 -9.46 -17.14
N ARG A 125 -10.55 -9.00 -18.40
CA ARG A 125 -11.14 -9.79 -19.49
C ARG A 125 -10.22 -10.94 -19.88
N ASP A 126 -10.81 -12.11 -20.16
CA ASP A 126 -10.06 -13.35 -20.43
C ASP A 126 -10.34 -14.00 -21.80
N TYR A 127 -11.25 -13.44 -22.61
CA TYR A 127 -11.62 -14.03 -23.92
C TYR A 127 -10.49 -14.11 -24.95
N ASN A 128 -9.37 -13.38 -24.76
CA ASN A 128 -8.15 -13.65 -25.52
C ASN A 128 -6.88 -13.29 -24.74
N THR A 129 -5.77 -13.92 -25.13
CA THR A 129 -4.47 -13.80 -24.44
C THR A 129 -3.85 -12.40 -24.51
N LYS A 130 -4.13 -11.61 -25.55
CA LYS A 130 -3.60 -10.24 -25.67
C LYS A 130 -4.30 -9.30 -24.70
N VAL A 131 -5.62 -9.38 -24.64
CA VAL A 131 -6.47 -8.58 -23.75
C VAL A 131 -6.21 -8.98 -22.30
N ALA A 132 -6.16 -10.28 -21.99
CA ALA A 132 -5.84 -10.75 -20.64
C ALA A 132 -4.49 -10.22 -20.14
N LYS A 133 -3.44 -10.24 -20.98
CA LYS A 133 -2.12 -9.68 -20.63
C LYS A 133 -2.15 -8.17 -20.40
N PHE A 134 -2.99 -7.45 -21.16
CA PHE A 134 -3.16 -6.01 -21.00
C PHE A 134 -3.92 -5.69 -19.71
N ASP A 135 -5.08 -6.31 -19.51
CA ASP A 135 -5.95 -6.09 -18.35
C ASP A 135 -5.30 -6.50 -17.04
N HIS A 136 -4.43 -7.52 -17.05
CA HIS A 136 -3.62 -7.88 -15.89
C HIS A 136 -2.70 -6.73 -15.41
N ARG A 137 -2.47 -5.71 -16.25
CA ARG A 137 -1.71 -4.49 -15.93
C ARG A 137 -2.58 -3.24 -15.89
N THR A 138 -3.88 -3.36 -16.12
CA THR A 138 -4.81 -2.23 -16.07
C THR A 138 -5.05 -1.84 -14.60
N PRO A 139 -4.74 -0.60 -14.20
CA PRO A 139 -4.95 -0.15 -12.83
C PRO A 139 -6.42 -0.22 -12.42
N GLY A 140 -6.66 -0.67 -11.18
CA GLY A 140 -8.00 -0.70 -10.59
C GLY A 140 -8.80 -1.98 -10.85
N LEU A 141 -8.31 -2.90 -11.69
CA LEU A 141 -8.88 -4.24 -11.80
C LEU A 141 -8.33 -5.17 -10.72
N PHE A 142 -9.21 -6.00 -10.17
CA PHE A 142 -8.92 -7.02 -9.19
C PHE A 142 -8.70 -8.36 -9.88
N LYS A 143 -7.78 -9.15 -9.33
CA LYS A 143 -7.45 -10.47 -9.86
C LYS A 143 -7.28 -11.43 -8.70
N ASP A 144 -7.61 -12.69 -8.94
CA ASP A 144 -7.28 -13.74 -7.99
C ASP A 144 -5.77 -13.92 -7.94
N GLU A 145 -5.18 -13.66 -6.77
CA GLU A 145 -3.75 -13.89 -6.53
C GLU A 145 -3.53 -15.29 -5.93
N TRP A 146 -4.46 -15.77 -5.10
CA TRP A 146 -4.36 -17.03 -4.38
C TRP A 146 -5.73 -17.47 -3.87
N SER A 147 -6.03 -18.75 -4.05
CA SER A 147 -7.23 -19.42 -3.55
C SER A 147 -6.85 -20.66 -2.73
N GLY A 148 -7.65 -20.97 -1.71
CA GLY A 148 -7.55 -22.19 -0.91
C GLY A 148 -8.64 -22.27 0.16
N ASP A 149 -8.59 -23.32 0.97
CA ASP A 149 -9.75 -23.75 1.77
C ASP A 149 -9.75 -23.23 3.21
N ALA A 150 -8.59 -22.79 3.70
CA ALA A 150 -8.45 -22.33 5.08
C ALA A 150 -7.54 -21.10 5.21
N MET A 151 -7.91 -20.22 6.13
CA MET A 151 -7.10 -19.09 6.56
C MET A 151 -7.19 -18.92 8.07
N VAL A 152 -6.06 -18.59 8.69
CA VAL A 152 -5.98 -18.12 10.08
C VAL A 152 -5.32 -16.76 10.07
N SER A 153 -6.07 -15.73 10.48
CA SER A 153 -5.54 -14.36 10.70
C SER A 153 -5.52 -14.05 12.19
N LEU A 154 -4.37 -13.61 12.70
CA LEU A 154 -4.20 -13.24 14.11
C LEU A 154 -4.22 -11.72 14.29
N SER A 155 -3.42 -11.02 13.50
CA SER A 155 -3.31 -9.57 13.50
C SER A 155 -2.89 -9.08 12.11
N SER A 156 -2.93 -7.76 11.91
CA SER A 156 -2.57 -7.18 10.61
C SER A 156 -1.19 -7.67 10.16
N LYS A 157 -1.14 -8.20 8.93
CA LYS A 157 0.07 -8.77 8.30
C LYS A 157 0.66 -9.99 9.02
N ASN A 158 -0.16 -10.69 9.81
CA ASN A 158 0.18 -11.95 10.49
C ASN A 158 -0.91 -12.99 10.24
N TYR A 159 -0.79 -13.70 9.13
CA TYR A 159 -1.78 -14.67 8.66
C TYR A 159 -1.14 -15.81 7.87
N ILE A 160 -1.85 -16.94 7.84
CA ILE A 160 -1.54 -18.09 7.02
C ILE A 160 -2.79 -18.50 6.24
N CYS A 161 -2.63 -18.75 4.94
CA CYS A 161 -3.63 -19.38 4.10
C CYS A 161 -3.07 -20.72 3.61
N TYR A 162 -3.88 -21.78 3.65
CA TYR A 162 -3.40 -23.12 3.32
C TYR A 162 -4.54 -24.03 2.85
N LEU A 163 -4.15 -25.13 2.21
CA LEU A 163 -5.02 -26.25 1.91
C LEU A 163 -4.73 -27.35 2.93
N PRO A 164 -5.68 -27.73 3.81
CA PRO A 164 -5.43 -28.67 4.91
C PRO A 164 -4.82 -30.01 4.47
N ASP A 165 -5.19 -30.49 3.28
CA ASP A 165 -4.74 -31.77 2.73
C ASP A 165 -3.46 -31.66 1.88
N GLU A 166 -2.95 -30.45 1.62
CA GLU A 166 -1.74 -30.24 0.84
C GLU A 166 -0.57 -29.75 1.69
N SER A 167 0.50 -30.54 1.74
CA SER A 167 1.70 -30.23 2.53
C SER A 167 2.49 -28.98 2.08
N TYR A 168 2.27 -28.47 0.86
CA TYR A 168 3.13 -27.45 0.25
C TYR A 168 2.41 -26.21 -0.33
N LYS A 169 1.07 -26.17 -0.36
CA LYS A 169 0.36 -24.96 -0.83
C LYS A 169 -0.05 -24.08 0.35
N VAL A 170 0.90 -23.25 0.78
CA VAL A 170 0.73 -22.31 1.90
C VAL A 170 1.17 -20.90 1.50
N LYS A 171 0.37 -19.88 1.87
CA LYS A 171 0.74 -18.46 1.84
C LYS A 171 0.91 -17.99 3.28
N VAL A 172 2.08 -17.47 3.64
CA VAL A 172 2.38 -16.99 4.99
C VAL A 172 2.78 -15.52 4.95
N SER A 173 2.25 -14.73 5.89
CA SER A 173 2.71 -13.39 6.21
C SER A 173 2.94 -13.31 7.72
N ALA A 174 4.13 -12.85 8.13
CA ALA A 174 4.53 -12.77 9.54
C ALA A 174 5.39 -11.53 9.77
N LYS A 175 4.78 -10.34 9.75
CA LYS A 175 5.54 -9.09 9.89
C LYS A 175 5.84 -8.79 11.36
N GLY A 176 7.13 -8.60 11.65
CA GLY A 176 7.62 -8.22 12.98
C GLY A 176 8.00 -9.41 13.87
N VAL A 177 7.98 -10.63 13.31
CA VAL A 177 8.54 -11.85 13.91
C VAL A 177 10.02 -11.99 13.56
#